data_AF-A0A938SRX2-F1
#
_entry.id   AF-A0A938SRX2-F1
#
_cell.length_a   1.000
_cell.length_b   1.000
_cell.length_c   1.000
_cell.angle_alpha   90.00
_cell.angle_beta   90.00
_cell.angle_gamma   90.00
#
_symmetry.space_group_name_H-M   'P 1'
#
loop_
_entity.id
_entity.type
_entity.pdbx_description
1 polymer ?
#
loop_
_entity_poly.entity_id
_entity_poly.type
_entity_poly.pdbx_seq_one_letter_code
_entity_poly.pdbx_strand_id
1 'polypeptide(L)'
;MDRAIPPTPGTLAPWRIHGFPGGDTPPPAGMPLPVPGQVRPCPRERGRDPGRSVPRILSAPMLLQALAIARNAFVESLRQPVVFVLVALCGVLQLFNTWSSAFSMGLSETGEVEGDNKMLLDVGLGTIFVIAMLLAGFIATSVLSREIQNRTILMVIAKPISRPVVVVGKYLGVAGSLLVATLPMVIFLLMGVRHGVMSTAADELDGPVLVFTLTAAALSLGLAAWSNFYYGWSFGQTAVVLLAVSFPLAYVCVLGLGKAWSPQPLGTDFKPQITLAAACLAMAVLVLSAVATAASTRLGQVMTIVVCAGVFLASLLSNHVLGRFAFQNTPVARVADVEPLDPTRADLRQPGTILKVSLRESPTRPVRAGDTFWYGPGPGGFPMSVGGLAGFEGDPTQTVTLNNPDAPATLVITEARDRDLTVRSVGRPAVFLPPEADDYVFLAPTRVRPLVLGAWAVIPNMHFFWLLDAVSQNVEIKAGHVGLVLVYGLFQAGAFLALAVVLFQKRDVG
;
A
#
# COMPACT_ATOMS: atom_id res chain seq x y z
N MET A 1 40.51 -48.87 57.60
CA MET A 1 40.02 -47.47 57.55
C MET A 1 38.60 -47.54 57.03
N ASP A 2 37.63 -47.70 57.93
CA ASP A 2 36.22 -47.88 57.61
C ASP A 2 35.40 -47.46 58.83
N ARG A 3 34.66 -46.35 58.74
CA ARG A 3 33.46 -46.01 59.54
C ARG A 3 32.70 -44.91 58.76
N ALA A 4 31.57 -45.23 58.14
CA ALA A 4 30.23 -45.37 58.73
C ALA A 4 29.44 -44.05 58.64
N ILE A 5 28.33 -44.18 57.91
CA ILE A 5 27.30 -43.20 57.55
C ILE A 5 26.52 -42.73 58.81
N PRO A 6 26.16 -41.44 58.94
CA PRO A 6 25.22 -40.96 59.95
C PRO A 6 23.77 -40.81 59.42
N PRO A 7 22.76 -40.71 60.31
CA PRO A 7 21.40 -41.19 60.08
C PRO A 7 20.39 -40.13 59.60
N THR A 8 19.26 -40.63 59.09
CA THR A 8 18.03 -39.91 58.74
C THR A 8 17.42 -39.11 59.91
N PRO A 9 16.91 -37.88 59.68
CA PRO A 9 15.97 -37.21 60.58
C PRO A 9 14.53 -37.29 60.06
N GLY A 10 13.61 -37.61 60.97
CA GLY A 10 12.17 -37.62 60.74
C GLY A 10 11.50 -36.25 60.87
N THR A 11 10.18 -36.28 60.64
CA THR A 11 9.16 -35.29 61.05
C THR A 11 9.30 -33.87 60.52
N LEU A 12 8.63 -33.63 59.39
CA LEU A 12 8.26 -32.30 58.90
C LEU A 12 7.17 -31.70 59.80
N ALA A 13 7.53 -30.70 60.60
CA ALA A 13 6.59 -29.71 61.11
C ALA A 13 6.37 -28.64 60.01
N PRO A 14 5.11 -28.20 59.75
CA PRO A 14 4.83 -27.23 58.69
C PRO A 14 5.23 -25.81 59.08
N TRP A 15 5.78 -25.12 58.10
CA TRP A 15 6.27 -23.74 58.13
C TRP A 15 5.19 -22.73 58.60
N ARG A 16 5.54 -21.93 59.61
CA ARG A 16 4.87 -20.67 59.94
C ARG A 16 5.09 -19.67 58.80
N ILE A 17 4.01 -19.11 58.26
CA ILE A 17 4.06 -17.86 57.51
C ILE A 17 3.77 -16.73 58.51
N HIS A 18 4.80 -15.92 58.77
CA HIS A 18 4.69 -14.65 59.45
C HIS A 18 4.11 -13.58 58.50
N GLY A 19 3.19 -12.75 59.02
CA GLY A 19 3.15 -11.34 58.65
C GLY A 19 1.84 -10.80 58.08
N PHE A 20 0.94 -10.33 58.96
CA PHE A 20 0.29 -9.02 58.77
C PHE A 20 0.30 -8.29 60.13
N PRO A 21 0.54 -6.97 60.17
CA PRO A 21 0.93 -6.26 61.39
C PRO A 21 -0.26 -5.72 62.19
N GLY A 22 -0.14 -5.82 63.51
CA GLY A 22 -0.46 -4.77 64.48
C GLY A 22 -1.87 -4.18 64.49
N GLY A 23 -2.69 -4.68 65.40
CA GLY A 23 -3.92 -4.05 65.86
C GLY A 23 -4.36 -4.66 67.19
N ASP A 24 -3.73 -4.22 68.27
CA ASP A 24 -4.01 -4.62 69.65
C ASP A 24 -5.42 -4.18 70.07
N THR A 25 -6.39 -5.10 70.01
CA THR A 25 -7.61 -5.05 70.85
C THR A 25 -8.02 -6.47 71.24
N PRO A 26 -8.19 -6.78 72.54
CA PRO A 26 -8.79 -8.05 72.93
C PRO A 26 -10.28 -8.05 72.56
N PRO A 27 -10.85 -9.17 72.07
CA PRO A 27 -12.28 -9.26 71.82
C PRO A 27 -13.05 -9.19 73.14
N PRO A 28 -14.25 -8.56 73.18
CA PRO A 28 -15.04 -8.45 74.39
C PRO A 28 -15.49 -9.84 74.89
N ALA A 29 -15.37 -10.04 76.21
CA ALA A 29 -15.78 -11.25 76.90
C ALA A 29 -17.30 -11.46 76.76
N GLY A 30 -17.72 -12.59 76.18
CA GLY A 30 -19.13 -12.98 76.17
C GLY A 30 -19.64 -13.85 75.03
N MET A 31 -18.81 -14.30 74.06
CA MET A 31 -19.29 -15.25 73.04
C MET A 31 -18.98 -16.70 73.42
N PRO A 32 -19.98 -17.59 73.49
CA PRO A 32 -19.73 -19.02 73.69
C PRO A 32 -19.11 -19.62 72.42
N LEU A 33 -18.09 -20.47 72.60
CA LEU A 33 -17.46 -21.24 71.53
C LEU A 33 -18.48 -22.15 70.84
N PRO A 34 -18.46 -22.30 69.51
CA PRO A 34 -19.40 -23.16 68.80
C PRO A 34 -19.03 -24.64 69.04
N VAL A 35 -19.99 -25.40 69.54
CA VAL A 35 -19.92 -26.87 69.71
C VAL A 35 -19.86 -27.53 68.33
N PRO A 36 -18.96 -28.50 68.08
CA PRO A 36 -18.88 -29.17 66.80
C PRO A 36 -20.07 -30.14 66.65
N GLY A 37 -20.97 -29.88 65.70
CA GLY A 37 -22.05 -30.82 65.36
C GLY A 37 -23.36 -30.24 64.81
N GLN A 38 -23.56 -28.93 64.74
CA GLN A 38 -24.79 -28.37 64.14
C GLN A 38 -24.57 -27.88 62.70
N VAL A 39 -25.00 -28.68 61.73
CA VAL A 39 -25.25 -28.24 60.36
C VAL A 39 -26.48 -27.32 60.40
N ARG A 40 -26.28 -26.01 60.28
CA ARG A 40 -27.39 -25.07 60.03
C ARG A 40 -27.90 -25.33 58.61
N PRO A 41 -29.21 -25.59 58.39
CA PRO A 41 -29.73 -25.62 57.04
C PRO A 41 -29.56 -24.24 56.41
N CYS A 42 -29.00 -24.20 55.19
CA CYS A 42 -28.95 -22.98 54.39
C CYS A 42 -30.36 -22.37 54.31
N PRO A 43 -30.53 -21.05 54.47
CA PRO A 43 -31.82 -20.43 54.24
C PRO A 43 -32.25 -20.76 52.80
N ARG A 44 -33.41 -21.41 52.65
CA ARG A 44 -34.07 -21.59 51.35
C ARG A 44 -34.17 -20.21 50.70
N GLU A 45 -33.42 -20.00 49.62
CA GLU A 45 -33.61 -18.83 48.77
C GLU A 45 -35.07 -18.79 48.33
N ARG A 46 -35.76 -17.76 48.83
CA ARG A 46 -37.13 -17.43 48.44
C ARG A 46 -37.09 -17.12 46.94
N GLY A 47 -37.98 -17.76 46.19
CA GLY A 47 -37.99 -17.85 44.72
C GLY A 47 -37.43 -16.63 43.98
N ARG A 48 -36.38 -16.86 43.20
CA ARG A 48 -35.90 -15.94 42.16
C ARG A 48 -36.88 -16.04 40.99
N ASP A 49 -37.65 -14.98 40.77
CA ASP A 49 -38.51 -14.82 39.59
C ASP A 49 -37.76 -15.22 38.30
N PRO A 50 -38.30 -16.12 37.46
CA PRO A 50 -37.68 -16.46 36.17
C PRO A 50 -37.87 -15.36 35.09
N GLY A 51 -38.42 -14.19 35.46
CA GLY A 51 -38.86 -13.16 34.52
C GLY A 51 -37.99 -11.90 34.40
N ARG A 52 -36.90 -11.76 35.17
CA ARG A 52 -36.00 -10.61 34.97
C ARG A 52 -35.05 -10.89 33.82
N SER A 53 -35.47 -10.47 32.63
CA SER A 53 -34.61 -10.24 31.48
C SER A 53 -33.31 -9.59 31.94
N VAL A 54 -32.22 -10.35 31.92
CA VAL A 54 -30.86 -9.82 32.02
C VAL A 54 -30.81 -8.65 31.04
N PRO A 55 -30.45 -7.43 31.47
CA PRO A 55 -30.38 -6.31 30.55
C PRO A 55 -29.48 -6.75 29.41
N ARG A 56 -30.05 -6.81 28.21
CA ARG A 56 -29.39 -7.14 26.96
C ARG A 56 -28.28 -6.09 26.84
N ILE A 57 -27.08 -6.42 27.34
CA ILE A 57 -25.90 -5.55 27.30
C ILE A 57 -25.85 -5.10 25.85
N LEU A 58 -26.10 -3.81 25.60
CA LEU A 58 -26.18 -3.28 24.25
C LEU A 58 -24.93 -3.76 23.54
N SER A 59 -25.13 -4.64 22.57
CA SER A 59 -24.08 -5.11 21.68
C SER A 59 -23.50 -3.84 21.07
N ALA A 60 -22.32 -3.42 21.54
CA ALA A 60 -21.59 -2.32 20.92
C ALA A 60 -21.59 -2.59 19.42
N PRO A 61 -21.88 -1.59 18.57
CA PRO A 61 -21.97 -1.80 17.14
C PRO A 61 -20.68 -2.48 16.66
N MET A 62 -20.78 -3.39 15.69
CA MET A 62 -19.65 -4.21 15.21
C MET A 62 -18.40 -3.35 14.89
N LEU A 63 -18.62 -2.10 14.45
CA LEU A 63 -17.59 -1.10 14.23
C LEU A 63 -16.81 -0.71 15.50
N LEU A 64 -17.48 -0.45 16.63
CA LEU A 64 -16.81 -0.11 17.89
C LEU A 64 -15.96 -1.28 18.39
N GLN A 65 -16.45 -2.51 18.21
CA GLN A 65 -15.69 -3.71 18.56
C GLN A 65 -14.44 -3.86 17.69
N ALA A 66 -14.58 -3.69 16.37
CA ALA A 66 -13.46 -3.72 15.43
C ALA A 66 -12.40 -2.65 15.77
N LEU A 67 -12.83 -1.43 16.10
CA LEU A 67 -11.94 -0.33 16.47
C LEU A 67 -11.23 -0.58 17.82
N ALA A 68 -11.91 -1.18 18.80
CA ALA A 68 -11.28 -1.56 20.06
C ALA A 68 -10.18 -2.62 19.86
N ILE A 69 -10.45 -3.64 19.03
CA ILE A 69 -9.47 -4.66 18.64
C ILE A 69 -8.32 -4.02 17.86
N ALA A 70 -8.63 -3.14 16.91
CA ALA A 70 -7.65 -2.42 16.11
C ALA A 70 -6.71 -1.57 16.96
N ARG A 71 -7.25 -0.83 17.94
CA ARG A 71 -6.45 -0.02 18.86
C ARG A 71 -5.48 -0.88 19.68
N ASN A 72 -5.93 -2.03 20.17
CA ASN A 72 -5.05 -2.95 20.89
C ASN A 72 -3.95 -3.50 19.99
N ALA A 73 -4.32 -4.02 18.82
CA ALA A 73 -3.38 -4.55 17.83
C ALA A 73 -2.37 -3.48 17.36
N PHE A 74 -2.80 -2.23 17.18
CA PHE A 74 -1.94 -1.10 16.81
C PHE A 74 -0.86 -0.84 17.87
N VAL A 75 -1.26 -0.73 19.13
CA VAL A 75 -0.31 -0.50 20.25
C VAL A 75 0.61 -1.69 20.41
N GLU A 76 0.10 -2.91 20.31
CA GLU A 76 0.90 -4.14 20.36
C GLU A 76 1.93 -4.20 19.23
N SER A 77 1.55 -3.79 18.01
CA SER A 77 2.42 -3.76 16.85
C SER A 77 3.59 -2.79 17.04
N LEU A 78 3.29 -1.55 17.43
CA LEU A 78 4.32 -0.52 17.62
C LEU A 78 5.25 -0.80 18.81
N ARG A 79 4.83 -1.62 19.78
CA ARG A 79 5.68 -2.04 20.90
C ARG A 79 6.79 -2.99 20.51
N GLN A 80 6.72 -3.60 19.34
CA GLN A 80 7.69 -4.58 18.92
C GLN A 80 9.00 -3.91 18.52
N PRO A 81 10.15 -4.32 19.10
CA PRO A 81 11.45 -3.73 18.77
C PRO A 81 11.79 -3.77 17.28
N VAL A 82 11.28 -4.77 16.55
CA VAL A 82 11.50 -4.94 15.11
C VAL A 82 11.04 -3.73 14.28
N VAL A 83 9.99 -3.03 14.72
CA VAL A 83 9.49 -1.84 14.01
C VAL A 83 10.56 -0.75 13.99
N PHE A 84 11.12 -0.44 15.15
CA PHE A 84 12.20 0.54 15.26
C PHE A 84 13.45 0.10 14.51
N VAL A 85 13.86 -1.16 14.66
CA VAL A 85 15.06 -1.69 13.99
C VAL A 85 14.95 -1.58 12.47
N LEU A 86 13.81 -1.93 11.89
CA LEU A 86 13.60 -1.84 10.44
C LEU A 86 13.47 -0.39 9.94
N VAL A 87 12.81 0.50 10.71
CA VAL A 87 12.77 1.95 10.40
C VAL A 87 14.17 2.55 10.41
N ALA A 88 14.98 2.25 11.43
CA ALA A 88 16.35 2.72 11.53
C ALA A 88 17.24 2.15 10.41
N LEU A 89 17.10 0.86 10.10
CA LEU A 89 17.79 0.22 8.98
C LEU A 89 17.44 0.91 7.65
N CYS A 90 16.16 1.21 7.40
CA CYS A 90 15.74 1.96 6.21
C CYS A 90 16.41 3.34 6.13
N GLY A 91 16.48 4.07 7.25
CA GLY A 91 17.18 5.36 7.31
C GLY A 91 18.66 5.23 6.95
N VAL A 92 19.36 4.24 7.51
CA VAL A 92 20.78 3.98 7.19
C VAL A 92 20.96 3.61 5.72
N LEU A 93 20.11 2.75 5.16
CA LEU A 93 20.17 2.37 3.74
C LEU A 93 19.88 3.57 2.82
N GLN A 94 18.97 4.47 3.21
CA GLN A 94 18.71 5.69 2.44
C GLN A 94 19.88 6.69 2.50
N LEU A 95 20.59 6.80 3.63
CA LEU A 95 21.83 7.59 3.68
C LEU A 95 22.87 7.04 2.71
N PHE A 96 23.03 5.71 2.69
CA PHE A 96 23.91 5.05 1.72
C PHE A 96 23.43 5.27 0.28
N ASN A 97 22.11 5.27 0.05
CA ASN A 97 21.53 5.53 -1.26
C ASN A 97 21.90 6.92 -1.80
N THR A 98 21.78 7.98 -0.98
CA THR A 98 22.18 9.36 -1.35
C THR A 98 23.65 9.43 -1.75
N TRP A 99 24.52 8.70 -1.04
CA TRP A 99 25.93 8.64 -1.40
C TRP A 99 26.18 7.82 -2.68
N SER A 100 25.60 6.63 -2.79
CA SER A 100 25.83 5.73 -3.94
C SER A 100 25.25 6.28 -5.24
N SER A 101 24.20 7.10 -5.16
CA SER A 101 23.52 7.63 -6.34
C SER A 101 24.37 8.64 -7.13
N ALA A 102 25.39 9.23 -6.50
CA ALA A 102 26.35 10.13 -7.13
C ALA A 102 27.19 9.48 -8.23
N PHE A 103 27.25 8.14 -8.26
CA PHE A 103 28.04 7.40 -9.24
C PHE A 103 27.22 6.95 -10.46
N SER A 104 25.95 7.36 -10.59
CA SER A 104 25.05 6.87 -11.64
C SER A 104 25.32 7.45 -13.04
N MET A 105 26.01 8.60 -13.14
CA MET A 105 26.23 9.32 -14.41
C MET A 105 24.94 9.45 -15.25
N GLY A 106 23.83 9.81 -14.62
CA GLY A 106 22.50 9.90 -15.26
C GLY A 106 22.38 11.14 -16.15
N LEU A 107 22.34 10.95 -17.47
CA LEU A 107 22.21 12.01 -18.47
C LEU A 107 20.73 12.28 -18.85
N SER A 108 19.86 12.50 -17.86
CA SER A 108 18.42 12.70 -18.08
C SER A 108 17.99 14.11 -17.68
N GLU A 109 17.59 14.93 -18.66
CA GLU A 109 17.23 16.36 -18.50
C GLU A 109 15.71 16.63 -18.48
N THR A 110 14.86 15.60 -18.41
CA THR A 110 13.40 15.75 -18.50
C THR A 110 12.69 15.15 -17.28
N GLY A 111 12.04 15.98 -16.46
CA GLY A 111 11.20 15.56 -15.32
C GLY A 111 11.28 16.46 -14.09
N GLU A 112 10.45 16.18 -13.07
CA GLU A 112 10.49 16.84 -11.75
C GLU A 112 11.78 16.49 -10.96
N VAL A 113 12.49 15.45 -11.40
CA VAL A 113 13.75 14.97 -10.84
C VAL A 113 14.75 14.74 -11.96
N GLU A 114 15.83 15.53 -11.97
CA GLU A 114 16.84 15.53 -13.03
C GLU A 114 18.09 14.72 -12.64
N GLY A 115 18.73 14.14 -13.66
CA GLY A 115 20.03 13.46 -13.56
C GLY A 115 20.07 12.33 -12.52
N ASP A 116 21.13 12.34 -11.69
CA ASP A 116 21.40 11.33 -10.67
C ASP A 116 20.34 11.24 -9.56
N ASN A 117 19.54 12.30 -9.37
CA ASN A 117 18.45 12.30 -8.39
C ASN A 117 17.34 11.30 -8.76
N LYS A 118 17.22 10.92 -10.04
CA LYS A 118 16.26 9.89 -10.48
C LYS A 118 16.62 8.53 -9.89
N MET A 119 17.91 8.16 -9.89
CA MET A 119 18.35 6.90 -9.27
C MET A 119 18.19 6.93 -7.74
N LEU A 120 18.47 8.09 -7.12
CA LEU A 120 18.19 8.30 -5.69
C LEU A 120 16.74 8.02 -5.34
N LEU A 121 15.80 8.56 -6.11
CA LEU A 121 14.37 8.37 -5.89
C LEU A 121 13.95 6.91 -6.13
N ASP A 122 14.44 6.28 -7.20
CA ASP A 122 14.13 4.88 -7.56
C ASP A 122 14.56 3.89 -6.47
N VAL A 123 15.85 3.89 -6.17
CA VAL A 123 16.44 3.04 -5.14
C VAL A 123 15.85 3.37 -3.77
N GLY A 124 15.51 4.64 -3.51
CA GLY A 124 14.91 5.11 -2.27
C GLY A 124 13.51 4.54 -2.04
N LEU A 125 12.62 4.70 -3.02
CA LEU A 125 11.27 4.12 -2.97
C LEU A 125 11.33 2.59 -2.92
N GLY A 126 12.24 1.97 -3.67
CA GLY A 126 12.46 0.52 -3.65
C GLY A 126 12.88 0.00 -2.28
N THR A 127 13.80 0.72 -1.63
CA THR A 127 14.26 0.40 -0.26
C THR A 127 13.11 0.49 0.74
N ILE A 128 12.31 1.57 0.69
CA ILE A 128 11.12 1.71 1.55
C ILE A 128 10.16 0.54 1.31
N PHE A 129 9.91 0.19 0.05
CA PHE A 129 8.94 -0.83 -0.29
C PHE A 129 9.34 -2.22 0.23
N VAL A 130 10.61 -2.58 0.08
CA VAL A 130 11.16 -3.85 0.60
C VAL A 130 11.13 -3.88 2.12
N ILE A 131 11.58 -2.82 2.80
CA ILE A 131 11.55 -2.76 4.27
C ILE A 131 10.12 -2.81 4.80
N ALA A 132 9.19 -2.09 4.17
CA ALA A 132 7.78 -2.09 4.54
C ALA A 132 7.12 -3.46 4.31
N MET A 133 7.51 -4.19 3.25
CA MET A 133 7.06 -5.57 3.00
C MET A 133 7.54 -6.53 4.10
N LEU A 134 8.81 -6.44 4.51
CA LEU A 134 9.34 -7.22 5.64
C LEU A 134 8.58 -6.88 6.93
N LEU A 135 8.43 -5.58 7.21
CA LEU A 135 7.74 -5.09 8.39
C LEU A 135 6.28 -5.59 8.45
N ALA A 136 5.58 -5.60 7.32
CA ALA A 136 4.23 -6.11 7.23
C ALA A 136 4.15 -7.61 7.62
N GLY A 137 5.11 -8.42 7.17
CA GLY A 137 5.22 -9.83 7.54
C GLY A 137 5.47 -10.04 9.04
N PHE A 138 6.40 -9.28 9.63
CA PHE A 138 6.71 -9.35 11.06
C PHE A 138 5.51 -8.94 11.93
N ILE A 139 4.91 -7.78 11.65
CA ILE A 139 3.80 -7.24 12.44
C ILE A 139 2.54 -8.10 12.28
N ALA A 140 2.20 -8.54 11.06
CA ALA A 140 1.01 -9.36 10.86
C ALA A 140 1.12 -10.73 11.55
N THR A 141 2.33 -11.30 11.62
CA THR A 141 2.55 -12.56 12.32
C THR A 141 2.48 -12.39 13.82
N SER A 142 3.07 -11.34 14.37
CA SER A 142 3.10 -11.13 15.82
C SER A 142 1.71 -10.86 16.39
N VAL A 143 0.86 -10.13 15.68
CA VAL A 143 -0.52 -9.84 16.11
C VAL A 143 -1.45 -11.05 15.91
N LEU A 144 -1.25 -11.86 14.88
CA LEU A 144 -2.19 -12.95 14.56
C LEU A 144 -1.65 -14.33 14.91
N SER A 145 -0.52 -14.73 14.33
CA SER A 145 0.04 -16.08 14.51
C SER A 145 0.48 -16.35 15.95
N ARG A 146 1.08 -15.39 16.67
CA ARG A 146 1.51 -15.61 18.06
C ARG A 146 0.33 -15.80 19.01
N GLU A 147 -0.74 -15.04 18.83
CA GLU A 147 -1.96 -15.22 19.62
C GLU A 147 -2.64 -16.57 19.35
N ILE A 148 -2.59 -17.04 18.09
CA ILE A 148 -3.10 -18.37 17.75
C ILE A 148 -2.24 -19.46 18.41
N GLN A 149 -0.92 -19.35 18.34
CA GLN A 149 0.00 -20.33 18.93
C GLN A 149 -0.08 -20.36 20.46
N ASN A 150 -0.20 -19.20 21.10
CA ASN A 150 -0.28 -19.10 22.56
C ASN A 150 -1.66 -19.44 23.12
N ARG A 151 -2.61 -19.89 22.27
CA ARG A 151 -4.01 -20.19 22.64
C ARG A 151 -4.76 -19.02 23.27
N THR A 152 -4.24 -17.79 23.20
CA THR A 152 -4.87 -16.60 23.78
C THR A 152 -6.07 -16.13 22.96
N ILE A 153 -6.12 -16.49 21.67
CA ILE A 153 -7.26 -16.18 20.80
C ILE A 153 -8.56 -16.88 21.26
N LEU A 154 -8.46 -18.02 21.96
CA LEU A 154 -9.60 -18.75 22.51
C LEU A 154 -10.37 -17.95 23.58
N MET A 155 -9.68 -17.09 24.32
CA MET A 155 -10.28 -16.21 25.32
C MET A 155 -11.09 -15.08 24.68
N VAL A 156 -10.71 -14.64 23.47
CA VAL A 156 -11.45 -13.62 22.71
C VAL A 156 -12.72 -14.22 22.10
N ILE A 157 -12.69 -15.50 21.68
CA ILE A 157 -13.84 -16.24 21.17
C ILE A 157 -14.88 -16.56 22.26
N ALA A 158 -14.47 -16.58 23.54
CA ALA A 158 -15.39 -16.75 24.67
C ALA A 158 -16.39 -15.57 24.82
N LYS A 159 -16.09 -14.41 24.21
CA LYS A 159 -17.08 -13.35 23.96
C LYS A 159 -17.68 -13.55 22.55
N PRO A 160 -18.98 -13.30 22.34
CA PRO A 160 -19.64 -13.54 21.05
C PRO A 160 -19.22 -12.50 19.99
N ILE A 161 -17.96 -12.54 19.57
CA ILE A 161 -17.38 -11.65 18.56
C ILE A 161 -17.30 -12.44 17.25
N SER A 162 -17.79 -11.85 16.16
CA SER A 162 -17.74 -12.50 14.86
C SER A 162 -16.30 -12.57 14.33
N ARG A 163 -15.92 -13.70 13.74
CA ARG A 163 -14.57 -13.93 13.20
C ARG A 163 -14.12 -12.84 12.19
N PRO A 164 -14.99 -12.33 11.28
CA PRO A 164 -14.62 -11.23 10.39
C PRO A 164 -14.23 -9.95 11.13
N VAL A 165 -14.90 -9.62 12.24
CA VAL A 165 -14.61 -8.43 13.04
C VAL A 165 -13.21 -8.52 13.68
N VAL A 166 -12.81 -9.71 14.12
CA VAL A 166 -11.45 -9.93 14.67
C VAL A 166 -10.38 -9.74 13.60
N VAL A 167 -10.56 -10.34 12.42
CA VAL A 167 -9.58 -10.25 11.33
C VAL A 167 -9.47 -8.82 10.80
N VAL A 168 -10.60 -8.16 10.53
CA VAL A 168 -10.63 -6.76 10.05
C VAL A 168 -10.07 -5.81 11.10
N GLY A 169 -10.44 -5.98 12.39
CA GLY A 169 -9.91 -5.17 13.48
C GLY A 169 -8.39 -5.30 13.59
N LYS A 170 -7.85 -6.52 13.57
CA LYS A 170 -6.40 -6.76 13.60
C LYS A 170 -5.70 -6.16 12.39
N TYR A 171 -6.23 -6.37 11.19
CA TYR A 171 -5.70 -5.75 9.97
C TYR A 171 -5.63 -4.23 10.10
N LEU A 172 -6.69 -3.56 10.55
CA LEU A 172 -6.70 -2.11 10.71
C LEU A 172 -5.64 -1.62 11.70
N GLY A 173 -5.41 -2.36 12.80
CA GLY A 173 -4.33 -2.06 13.73
C GLY A 173 -2.93 -2.22 13.12
N VAL A 174 -2.71 -3.32 12.40
CA VAL A 174 -1.46 -3.60 11.66
C VAL A 174 -1.22 -2.55 10.58
N ALA A 175 -2.22 -2.26 9.75
CA ALA A 175 -2.20 -1.23 8.72
C ALA A 175 -1.85 0.15 9.30
N GLY A 176 -2.51 0.56 10.39
CA GLY A 176 -2.19 1.82 11.07
C GLY A 176 -0.75 1.87 11.57
N SER A 177 -0.24 0.78 12.15
CA SER A 177 1.14 0.73 12.64
C SER A 177 2.17 0.79 11.51
N LEU A 178 1.86 0.18 10.36
CA LEU A 178 2.68 0.26 9.15
C LEU A 178 2.70 1.68 8.60
N LEU A 179 1.56 2.37 8.51
CA LEU A 179 1.53 3.78 8.06
C LEU A 179 2.38 4.68 8.96
N VAL A 180 2.29 4.51 10.28
CA VAL A 180 3.11 5.25 11.25
C VAL A 180 4.60 4.95 11.07
N ALA A 181 4.98 3.73 10.70
CA ALA A 181 6.37 3.36 10.44
C ALA A 181 6.89 3.80 9.06
N THR A 182 6.06 3.73 8.02
CA THR A 182 6.41 4.13 6.64
C THR A 182 6.50 5.64 6.49
N LEU A 183 5.68 6.40 7.22
CA LEU A 183 5.67 7.86 7.15
C LEU A 183 7.05 8.51 7.39
N PRO A 184 7.79 8.23 8.48
CA PRO A 184 9.13 8.78 8.64
C PRO A 184 10.12 8.29 7.56
N MET A 185 9.98 7.06 7.04
CA MET A 185 10.83 6.57 5.93
C MET A 185 10.61 7.37 4.64
N VAL A 186 9.36 7.73 4.33
CA VAL A 186 8.99 8.53 3.14
C VAL A 186 9.44 9.98 3.31
N ILE A 187 9.20 10.59 4.47
CA ILE A 187 9.61 11.97 4.71
C ILE A 187 11.14 12.10 4.68
N PHE A 188 11.87 11.12 5.22
CA PHE A 188 13.33 11.09 5.12
C PHE A 188 13.82 11.02 3.67
N LEU A 189 13.13 10.23 2.81
CA LEU A 189 13.42 10.21 1.37
C LEU A 189 13.14 11.56 0.71
N LEU A 190 12.02 12.23 1.02
CA LEU A 190 11.71 13.56 0.47
C LEU A 190 12.74 14.62 0.89
N MET A 191 13.24 14.54 2.12
CA MET A 191 14.36 15.36 2.57
C MET A 191 15.63 15.04 1.76
N GLY A 192 15.92 13.76 1.51
CA GLY A 192 17.03 13.34 0.65
C GLY A 192 16.93 13.85 -0.79
N VAL A 193 15.73 13.79 -1.38
CA VAL A 193 15.45 14.33 -2.74
C VAL A 193 15.64 15.84 -2.78
N ARG A 194 15.28 16.55 -1.70
CA ARG A 194 15.52 17.99 -1.60
C ARG A 194 17.01 18.31 -1.45
N HIS A 195 17.73 17.57 -0.60
CA HIS A 195 19.17 17.72 -0.45
C HIS A 195 19.89 17.55 -1.80
N GLY A 196 19.41 16.59 -2.59
CA GLY A 196 19.99 16.23 -3.88
C GLY A 196 21.25 15.39 -3.71
N VAL A 197 21.66 14.77 -4.82
CA VAL A 197 22.91 14.01 -4.91
C VAL A 197 24.07 14.97 -5.15
N MET A 198 25.19 14.77 -4.45
CA MET A 198 26.43 15.52 -4.68
C MET A 198 27.19 14.89 -5.83
N SER A 199 26.98 15.42 -7.04
CA SER A 199 27.60 14.90 -8.28
C SER A 199 28.99 15.49 -8.53
N THR A 200 29.21 16.72 -8.07
CA THR A 200 30.46 17.47 -8.29
C THR A 200 30.98 18.04 -6.96
N ALA A 201 32.30 18.17 -6.82
CA ALA A 201 32.92 18.80 -5.63
C ALA A 201 32.55 20.28 -5.43
N ALA A 202 31.92 20.91 -6.42
CA ALA A 202 31.39 22.27 -6.35
C ALA A 202 29.93 22.33 -5.84
N ASP A 203 29.26 21.18 -5.68
CA ASP A 203 27.88 21.14 -5.19
C ASP A 203 27.85 21.48 -3.69
N GLU A 204 27.18 22.56 -3.33
CA GLU A 204 27.03 22.99 -1.93
C GLU A 204 26.03 22.10 -1.17
N LEU A 205 26.40 21.72 0.05
CA LEU A 205 25.54 20.95 0.97
C LEU A 205 24.30 21.78 1.36
N ASP A 206 23.10 21.19 1.24
CA ASP A 206 21.88 21.80 1.80
C ASP A 206 21.92 21.74 3.33
N GLY A 207 22.49 22.79 3.93
CA GLY A 207 22.67 22.96 5.37
C GLY A 207 21.37 22.87 6.17
N PRO A 208 20.29 23.58 5.77
CA PRO A 208 18.99 23.45 6.42
C PRO A 208 18.50 21.99 6.50
N VAL A 209 18.52 21.24 5.39
CA VAL A 209 18.05 19.84 5.41
C VAL A 209 18.83 19.01 6.43
N LEU A 210 20.16 19.12 6.43
CA LEU A 210 21.00 18.36 7.36
C LEU A 210 20.73 18.72 8.82
N VAL A 211 20.68 20.02 9.15
CA VAL A 211 20.47 20.48 10.53
C VAL A 211 19.10 20.05 11.04
N PHE A 212 18.02 20.30 10.27
CA PHE A 212 16.67 19.95 10.72
C PHE A 212 16.47 18.44 10.81
N THR A 213 17.00 17.66 9.88
CA THR A 213 16.87 16.19 9.89
C THR A 213 17.64 15.57 11.06
N LEU A 214 18.91 15.95 11.25
CA LEU A 214 19.74 15.43 12.34
C LEU A 214 19.20 15.88 13.70
N THR A 215 18.74 17.13 13.83
CA THR A 215 18.14 17.63 15.07
C THR A 215 16.83 16.90 15.38
N ALA A 216 15.95 16.70 14.39
CA ALA A 216 14.70 15.96 14.58
C ALA A 216 14.96 14.50 14.97
N ALA A 217 15.93 13.84 14.34
CA ALA A 217 16.32 12.48 14.67
C ALA A 217 16.92 12.39 16.09
N ALA A 218 17.88 13.26 16.42
CA ALA A 218 18.53 13.29 17.73
C ALA A 218 17.53 13.61 18.85
N LEU A 219 16.64 14.59 18.64
CA LEU A 219 15.59 14.95 19.59
C LEU A 219 14.64 13.77 19.80
N SER A 220 14.19 13.11 18.73
CA SER A 220 13.26 11.97 18.83
C SER A 220 13.87 10.78 19.56
N LEU A 221 15.13 10.44 19.25
CA LEU A 221 15.86 9.35 19.92
C LEU A 221 16.20 9.71 21.37
N GLY A 222 16.60 10.96 21.63
CA GLY A 222 16.90 11.46 22.97
C GLY A 222 15.67 11.47 23.88
N LEU A 223 14.53 11.97 23.38
CA LEU A 223 13.26 11.93 24.10
C LEU A 223 12.73 10.49 24.28
N ALA A 224 12.95 9.60 23.32
CA ALA A 224 12.61 8.19 23.48
C ALA A 224 13.48 7.51 24.55
N ALA A 225 14.78 7.80 24.58
CA ALA A 225 15.70 7.30 25.60
C ALA A 225 15.35 7.84 26.99
N TRP A 226 15.08 9.15 27.09
CA TRP A 226 14.59 9.79 28.31
C TRP A 226 13.29 9.14 28.80
N SER A 227 12.31 8.97 27.92
CA SER A 227 11.01 8.39 28.27
C SER A 227 11.12 6.93 28.70
N ASN A 228 12.06 6.19 28.09
CA ASN A 228 12.37 4.82 28.49
C ASN A 228 13.01 4.78 29.88
N PHE A 229 13.98 5.66 30.17
CA PHE A 229 14.68 5.69 31.46
C PHE A 229 13.80 6.13 32.63
N TYR A 230 13.03 7.22 32.48
CA TYR A 230 12.23 7.78 33.59
C TYR A 230 10.85 7.15 33.74
N TYR A 231 10.17 6.80 32.64
CA TYR A 231 8.79 6.32 32.68
C TYR A 231 8.66 4.83 32.35
N GLY A 232 9.75 4.14 32.01
CA GLY A 232 9.73 2.71 31.64
C GLY A 232 8.98 2.42 30.34
N TRP A 233 8.77 3.43 29.48
CA TRP A 233 8.08 3.25 28.21
C TRP A 233 8.91 2.46 27.20
N SER A 234 8.27 1.80 26.23
CA SER A 234 9.02 1.10 25.17
C SER A 234 9.79 2.10 24.32
N PHE A 235 11.12 1.96 24.28
CA PHE A 235 12.00 2.81 23.48
C PHE A 235 11.62 2.78 21.99
N GLY A 236 11.47 1.58 21.41
CA GLY A 236 11.18 1.43 19.99
C GLY A 236 9.84 2.06 19.58
N GLN A 237 8.79 1.84 20.38
CA GLN A 237 7.48 2.47 20.16
C GLN A 237 7.59 4.00 20.20
N THR A 238 8.20 4.51 21.27
CA THR A 238 8.29 5.96 21.51
C THR A 238 9.14 6.63 20.43
N ALA A 239 10.26 6.03 20.04
CA ALA A 239 11.13 6.53 18.98
C ALA A 239 10.39 6.63 17.63
N VAL A 240 9.72 5.57 17.18
CA VAL A 240 9.01 5.57 15.89
C VAL A 240 7.86 6.58 15.88
N VAL A 241 7.09 6.68 16.96
CA VAL A 241 5.99 7.65 17.05
C VAL A 241 6.53 9.09 17.06
N LEU A 242 7.61 9.36 17.80
CA LEU A 242 8.24 10.68 17.81
C LEU A 242 8.82 11.03 16.44
N LEU A 243 9.48 10.09 15.76
CA LEU A 243 9.99 10.27 14.39
C LEU A 243 8.85 10.56 13.41
N ALA A 244 7.73 9.84 13.52
CA ALA A 244 6.54 10.05 12.68
C ALA A 244 5.91 11.45 12.85
N VAL A 245 6.19 12.16 13.95
CA VAL A 245 5.72 13.54 14.16
C VAL A 245 6.81 14.57 13.85
N SER A 246 8.04 14.32 14.30
CA SER A 246 9.14 15.27 14.17
C SER A 246 9.64 15.40 12.74
N PHE A 247 9.65 14.33 11.95
CA PHE A 247 10.12 14.38 10.56
C PHE A 247 9.19 15.21 9.66
N PRO A 248 7.86 15.03 9.65
CA PRO A 248 6.97 15.93 8.92
C PRO A 248 7.11 17.39 9.35
N LEU A 249 7.23 17.64 10.66
CA LEU A 249 7.41 19.00 11.17
C LEU A 249 8.71 19.61 10.66
N ALA A 250 9.81 18.86 10.73
CA ALA A 250 11.10 19.27 10.20
C ALA A 250 11.04 19.49 8.68
N TYR A 251 10.32 18.65 7.93
CA TYR A 251 10.15 18.81 6.49
C TYR A 251 9.43 20.12 6.15
N VAL A 252 8.36 20.46 6.87
CA VAL A 252 7.65 21.74 6.70
C VAL A 252 8.56 22.93 7.04
N CYS A 253 9.35 22.86 8.12
CA CYS A 253 10.32 23.91 8.46
C CYS A 253 11.37 24.09 7.36
N VAL A 254 11.88 22.99 6.83
CA VAL A 254 12.85 22.94 5.74
C VAL A 254 12.26 23.60 4.49
N LEU A 255 11.03 23.28 4.08
CA LEU A 255 10.37 23.90 2.92
C LEU A 255 10.29 25.43 2.99
N GLY A 256 10.22 26.01 4.20
CA GLY A 256 10.20 27.45 4.42
C GLY A 256 11.56 28.15 4.33
N LEU A 257 12.65 27.40 4.14
CA LEU A 257 14.01 27.89 4.08
C LEU A 257 14.67 27.45 2.78
N GLY A 258 15.35 28.35 2.06
CA GLY A 258 16.20 28.00 0.93
C GLY A 258 17.57 27.49 1.38
N LYS A 259 18.38 26.98 0.44
CA LYS A 259 19.73 26.45 0.71
C LYS A 259 20.66 27.44 1.44
N ALA A 260 20.50 28.73 1.15
CA ALA A 260 21.25 29.83 1.76
C ALA A 260 20.66 30.34 3.09
N TRP A 261 19.78 29.58 3.75
CA TRP A 261 19.04 29.99 4.95
C TRP A 261 18.11 31.20 4.76
N SER A 262 17.77 31.54 3.51
CA SER A 262 16.80 32.58 3.20
C SER A 262 15.37 32.06 3.40
N PRO A 263 14.46 32.85 4.01
CA PRO A 263 13.06 32.46 4.08
C PRO A 263 12.45 32.43 2.68
N GLN A 264 11.66 31.40 2.38
CA GLN A 264 10.99 31.22 1.09
C GLN A 264 9.57 30.68 1.27
N PRO A 265 8.68 30.86 0.26
CA PRO A 265 7.37 30.21 0.25
C PRO A 265 7.47 28.68 0.23
N LEU A 266 6.56 28.00 0.95
CA LEU A 266 6.56 26.53 1.07
C LEU A 266 6.38 25.79 -0.26
N GLY A 267 5.83 26.44 -1.28
CA GLY A 267 5.56 25.84 -2.58
C GLY A 267 6.77 25.75 -3.51
N THR A 268 7.88 26.43 -3.22
CA THR A 268 9.02 26.54 -4.14
C THR A 268 9.75 25.20 -4.31
N ASP A 269 10.02 24.50 -3.20
CA ASP A 269 10.73 23.20 -3.20
C ASP A 269 9.79 22.00 -3.07
N PHE A 270 8.48 22.24 -2.94
CA PHE A 270 7.51 21.17 -2.76
C PHE A 270 7.29 20.44 -4.08
N LYS A 271 7.60 19.14 -4.09
CA LYS A 271 7.45 18.26 -5.26
C LYS A 271 6.17 17.42 -5.16
N PRO A 272 5.02 17.89 -5.68
CA PRO A 272 3.74 17.23 -5.50
C PRO A 272 3.67 15.85 -6.15
N GLN A 273 4.29 15.62 -7.32
CA GLN A 273 4.14 14.34 -8.02
C GLN A 273 4.92 13.23 -7.31
N ILE A 274 6.10 13.53 -6.77
CA ILE A 274 6.87 12.60 -5.92
C ILE A 274 6.09 12.26 -4.64
N THR A 275 5.51 13.27 -4.00
CA THR A 275 4.73 13.06 -2.76
C THR A 275 3.52 12.16 -3.03
N LEU A 276 2.87 12.34 -4.18
CA LEU A 276 1.77 11.52 -4.64
C LEU A 276 2.20 10.08 -4.98
N ALA A 277 3.35 9.90 -5.63
CA ALA A 277 3.92 8.59 -5.90
C ALA A 277 4.25 7.85 -4.59
N ALA A 278 4.81 8.54 -3.60
CA ALA A 278 5.07 7.98 -2.28
C ALA A 278 3.77 7.63 -1.52
N ALA A 279 2.70 8.42 -1.68
CA ALA A 279 1.38 8.09 -1.14
C ALA A 279 0.80 6.81 -1.79
N CYS A 280 0.99 6.63 -3.10
CA CYS A 280 0.60 5.40 -3.78
C CYS A 280 1.42 4.19 -3.30
N LEU A 281 2.71 4.36 -3.03
CA LEU A 281 3.53 3.32 -2.40
C LEU A 281 3.02 2.95 -1.01
N ALA A 282 2.59 3.92 -0.19
CA ALA A 282 1.96 3.62 1.11
C ALA A 282 0.69 2.78 0.95
N MET A 283 -0.11 3.03 -0.10
CA MET A 283 -1.28 2.18 -0.43
C MET A 283 -0.87 0.76 -0.82
N ALA A 284 0.22 0.58 -1.57
CA ALA A 284 0.75 -0.74 -1.90
C ALA A 284 1.16 -1.53 -0.64
N VAL A 285 1.78 -0.85 0.32
CA VAL A 285 2.15 -1.43 1.63
C VAL A 285 0.91 -1.91 2.39
N LEU A 286 -0.20 -1.17 2.33
CA LEU A 286 -1.48 -1.62 2.92
C LEU A 286 -2.00 -2.90 2.27
N VAL A 287 -1.91 -3.01 0.95
CA VAL A 287 -2.27 -4.25 0.25
C VAL A 287 -1.38 -5.42 0.68
N LEU A 288 -0.06 -5.23 0.74
CA LEU A 288 0.87 -6.25 1.24
C LEU A 288 0.60 -6.64 2.69
N SER A 289 0.15 -5.70 3.52
CA SER A 289 -0.26 -6.01 4.89
C SER A 289 -1.53 -6.88 4.96
N ALA A 290 -2.44 -6.75 3.99
CA ALA A 290 -3.60 -7.63 3.88
C ALA A 290 -3.17 -9.05 3.48
N VAL A 291 -2.23 -9.16 2.53
CA VAL A 291 -1.59 -10.44 2.16
C VAL A 291 -0.89 -11.07 3.37
N ALA A 292 -0.10 -10.29 4.11
CA ALA A 292 0.61 -10.73 5.30
C ALA A 292 -0.35 -11.21 6.39
N THR A 293 -1.46 -10.50 6.60
CA THR A 293 -2.52 -10.88 7.54
C THR A 293 -3.20 -12.17 7.12
N ALA A 294 -3.48 -12.35 5.83
CA ALA A 294 -4.05 -13.58 5.31
C ALA A 294 -3.10 -14.78 5.52
N ALA A 295 -1.81 -14.62 5.17
CA ALA A 295 -0.80 -15.64 5.35
C ALA A 295 -0.59 -16.02 6.82
N SER A 296 -0.56 -15.02 7.73
CA SER A 296 -0.34 -15.25 9.17
C SER A 296 -1.50 -15.94 9.88
N THR A 297 -2.67 -16.09 9.25
CA THR A 297 -3.76 -16.93 9.77
C THR A 297 -3.37 -18.41 9.84
N ARG A 298 -2.44 -18.87 9.00
CA ARG A 298 -2.06 -20.29 8.86
C ARG A 298 -0.58 -20.53 9.03
N LEU A 299 0.24 -19.58 8.62
CA LEU A 299 1.69 -19.73 8.55
C LEU A 299 2.37 -19.06 9.74
N GLY A 300 3.53 -19.60 10.12
CA GLY A 300 4.43 -18.94 11.07
C GLY A 300 5.22 -17.79 10.42
N GLN A 301 6.01 -17.09 11.22
CA GLN A 301 6.69 -15.84 10.83
C GLN A 301 7.50 -15.91 9.54
N VAL A 302 8.38 -16.92 9.43
CA VAL A 302 9.27 -17.07 8.28
C VAL A 302 8.47 -17.33 7.02
N MET A 303 7.50 -18.24 7.09
CA MET A 303 6.66 -18.58 5.94
C MET A 303 5.75 -17.43 5.51
N THR A 304 5.24 -16.62 6.45
CA THR A 304 4.49 -15.40 6.13
C THR A 304 5.36 -14.43 5.31
N ILE A 305 6.60 -14.19 5.73
CA ILE A 305 7.53 -13.30 4.99
C ILE A 305 7.82 -13.87 3.60
N VAL A 306 8.06 -15.17 3.48
CA VAL A 306 8.27 -15.84 2.18
C VAL A 306 7.06 -15.68 1.27
N VAL A 307 5.84 -15.84 1.79
CA VAL A 307 4.61 -15.62 1.02
C VAL A 307 4.47 -14.16 0.60
N CYS A 308 4.73 -13.21 1.49
CA CYS A 308 4.71 -11.78 1.15
C CYS A 308 5.71 -11.46 0.04
N ALA A 309 6.95 -11.94 0.15
CA ALA A 309 7.98 -11.75 -0.87
C ALA A 309 7.61 -12.44 -2.21
N GLY A 310 7.04 -13.64 -2.16
CA GLY A 310 6.57 -14.35 -3.35
C GLY A 310 5.43 -13.61 -4.05
N VAL A 311 4.44 -13.13 -3.30
CA VAL A 311 3.33 -12.33 -3.84
C VAL A 311 3.84 -10.99 -4.38
N PHE A 312 4.78 -10.35 -3.69
CA PHE A 312 5.45 -9.13 -4.14
C PHE A 312 6.16 -9.32 -5.50
N LEU A 313 6.99 -10.36 -5.62
CA LEU A 313 7.72 -10.66 -6.86
C LEU A 313 6.77 -11.07 -8.00
N ALA A 314 5.82 -11.97 -7.73
CA ALA A 314 4.81 -12.37 -8.70
C ALA A 314 3.98 -11.18 -9.19
N SER A 315 3.72 -10.24 -8.29
CA SER A 315 3.01 -9.03 -8.59
C SER A 315 3.80 -8.06 -9.49
N LEU A 316 5.08 -7.83 -9.21
CA LEU A 316 5.92 -6.98 -10.08
C LEU A 316 6.04 -7.56 -11.50
N LEU A 317 6.05 -8.89 -11.61
CA LEU A 317 6.15 -9.59 -12.88
C LEU A 317 4.79 -9.85 -13.55
N SER A 318 3.67 -9.50 -12.91
CA SER A 318 2.31 -9.86 -13.37
C SER A 318 2.01 -9.35 -14.78
N ASN A 319 2.39 -8.09 -15.08
CA ASN A 319 2.24 -7.50 -16.41
C ASN A 319 3.04 -8.24 -17.49
N HIS A 320 4.29 -8.58 -17.18
CA HIS A 320 5.17 -9.24 -18.13
C HIS A 320 4.78 -10.71 -18.34
N VAL A 321 4.36 -11.42 -17.29
CA VAL A 321 4.07 -12.85 -17.35
C VAL A 321 2.65 -13.12 -17.88
N LEU A 322 1.65 -12.35 -17.44
CA LEU A 322 0.23 -12.57 -17.78
C LEU A 322 -0.37 -11.41 -18.59
N GLY A 323 -0.09 -10.17 -18.19
CA GLY A 323 -0.70 -8.98 -18.79
C GLY A 323 -0.49 -8.89 -20.31
N ARG A 324 0.73 -9.18 -20.78
CA ARG A 324 1.07 -9.20 -22.22
C ARG A 324 0.25 -10.18 -23.07
N PHE A 325 -0.33 -11.20 -22.44
CA PHE A 325 -1.13 -12.22 -23.13
C PHE A 325 -2.64 -12.01 -22.96
N ALA A 326 -3.06 -11.13 -22.03
CA ALA A 326 -4.46 -10.83 -21.78
C ALA A 326 -5.09 -10.10 -22.98
N PHE A 327 -4.32 -9.18 -23.58
CA PHE A 327 -4.72 -8.38 -24.74
C PHE A 327 -3.89 -8.76 -25.95
N GLN A 328 -4.55 -9.07 -27.05
CA GLN A 328 -3.90 -9.42 -28.31
C GLN A 328 -4.40 -8.51 -29.42
N ASN A 329 -3.48 -7.72 -29.96
CA ASN A 329 -3.64 -6.99 -31.18
C ASN A 329 -2.31 -6.95 -31.94
N THR A 330 -2.37 -6.79 -33.25
CA THR A 330 -1.17 -6.71 -34.11
C THR A 330 -0.99 -5.26 -34.54
N PRO A 331 0.02 -4.54 -34.01
CA PRO A 331 0.27 -3.17 -34.42
C PRO A 331 0.72 -3.16 -35.88
N VAL A 332 0.21 -2.20 -36.64
CA VAL A 332 0.51 -2.05 -38.07
C VAL A 332 1.64 -1.05 -38.29
N ALA A 333 1.58 0.08 -37.59
CA ALA A 333 2.58 1.15 -37.62
C ALA A 333 2.44 2.02 -36.36
N ARG A 334 3.35 2.98 -36.21
CA ARG A 334 3.28 4.04 -35.19
C ARG A 334 3.01 5.40 -35.81
N VAL A 335 2.25 6.23 -35.12
CA VAL A 335 1.97 7.61 -35.50
C VAL A 335 3.24 8.45 -35.30
N ALA A 336 3.67 9.17 -36.33
CA ALA A 336 4.72 10.18 -36.22
C ALA A 336 4.13 11.56 -35.93
N ASP A 337 3.07 11.92 -36.65
CA ASP A 337 2.42 13.21 -36.52
C ASP A 337 0.95 13.15 -36.95
N VAL A 338 0.14 14.05 -36.42
CA VAL A 338 -1.30 14.15 -36.72
C VAL A 338 -1.67 15.59 -37.00
N GLU A 339 -2.13 15.86 -38.22
CA GLU A 339 -2.58 17.18 -38.65
C GLU A 339 -4.06 17.13 -39.06
N PRO A 340 -4.93 18.01 -38.53
CA PRO A 340 -6.29 18.14 -39.04
C PRO A 340 -6.28 18.80 -40.41
N LEU A 341 -6.98 18.21 -41.38
CA LEU A 341 -7.04 18.76 -42.74
C LEU A 341 -7.86 20.06 -42.79
N ASP A 342 -8.81 20.21 -41.87
CA ASP A 342 -9.59 21.44 -41.64
C ASP A 342 -9.28 21.97 -40.23
N PRO A 343 -8.60 23.13 -40.09
CA PRO A 343 -8.26 23.70 -38.79
C PRO A 343 -9.48 24.02 -37.91
N THR A 344 -10.66 24.18 -38.51
CA THR A 344 -11.91 24.46 -37.79
C THR A 344 -12.57 23.20 -37.23
N ARG A 345 -12.15 22.01 -37.69
CA ARG A 345 -12.69 20.71 -37.29
C ARG A 345 -11.56 19.75 -36.93
N ALA A 346 -11.02 19.90 -35.72
CA ALA A 346 -9.97 19.02 -35.19
C ALA A 346 -10.51 17.87 -34.31
N ASP A 347 -11.75 17.94 -33.85
CA ASP A 347 -12.33 16.94 -32.94
C ASP A 347 -12.91 15.74 -33.72
N LEU A 348 -12.30 14.56 -33.54
CA LEU A 348 -12.77 13.30 -34.13
C LEU A 348 -14.15 12.86 -33.66
N ARG A 349 -14.65 13.40 -32.54
CA ARG A 349 -16.02 13.14 -32.06
C ARG A 349 -17.08 13.75 -32.97
N GLN A 350 -16.70 14.74 -33.77
CA GLN A 350 -17.59 15.36 -34.74
C GLN A 350 -17.62 14.53 -36.04
N PRO A 351 -18.82 14.21 -36.57
CA PRO A 351 -18.94 13.52 -37.85
C PRO A 351 -18.32 14.35 -38.98
N GLY A 352 -17.60 13.68 -39.87
CA GLY A 352 -17.00 14.29 -41.06
C GLY A 352 -15.66 14.97 -40.81
N THR A 353 -15.11 14.94 -39.59
CA THR A 353 -13.73 15.38 -39.31
C THR A 353 -12.72 14.53 -40.08
N ILE A 354 -11.73 15.17 -40.69
CA ILE A 354 -10.66 14.53 -41.47
C ILE A 354 -9.31 14.84 -40.84
N LEU A 355 -8.56 13.79 -40.52
CA LEU A 355 -7.19 13.88 -40.02
C LEU A 355 -6.23 13.27 -41.02
N LYS A 356 -5.11 13.95 -41.24
CA LYS A 356 -3.93 13.38 -41.88
C LYS A 356 -3.03 12.81 -40.78
N VAL A 357 -2.78 11.50 -40.84
CA VAL A 357 -1.94 10.77 -39.90
C VAL A 357 -0.70 10.31 -40.65
N SER A 358 0.45 10.86 -40.27
CA SER A 358 1.75 10.49 -40.83
C SER A 358 2.35 9.37 -39.98
N LEU A 359 2.78 8.27 -40.60
CA LEU A 359 3.34 7.11 -39.93
C LEU A 359 4.87 7.20 -39.84
N ARG A 360 5.42 6.77 -38.70
CA ARG A 360 6.87 6.75 -38.44
C ARG A 360 7.59 5.68 -39.25
N GLU A 361 6.92 4.55 -39.43
CA GLU A 361 7.41 3.38 -40.15
C GLU A 361 6.36 2.93 -41.18
N SER A 362 6.83 2.36 -42.31
CA SER A 362 5.90 1.82 -43.31
C SER A 362 5.07 0.68 -42.71
N PRO A 363 3.76 0.60 -43.02
CA PRO A 363 2.86 -0.40 -42.47
C PRO A 363 3.40 -1.83 -42.63
N THR A 364 3.49 -2.57 -41.52
CA THR A 364 3.85 -3.99 -41.53
C THR A 364 2.84 -4.86 -42.29
N ARG A 365 1.60 -4.37 -42.43
CA ARG A 365 0.54 -4.95 -43.25
C ARG A 365 -0.01 -3.89 -44.20
N PRO A 366 -0.39 -4.25 -45.43
CA PRO A 366 -0.95 -3.29 -46.38
C PRO A 366 -2.28 -2.76 -45.85
N VAL A 367 -2.34 -1.44 -45.63
CA VAL A 367 -3.55 -0.72 -45.23
C VAL A 367 -4.31 -0.31 -46.49
N ARG A 368 -5.62 -0.52 -46.52
CA ARG A 368 -6.48 -0.19 -47.67
C ARG A 368 -7.47 0.91 -47.31
N ALA A 369 -7.89 1.66 -48.33
CA ALA A 369 -9.03 2.54 -48.17
C ALA A 369 -10.27 1.71 -47.82
N GLY A 370 -11.01 2.13 -46.78
CA GLY A 370 -12.15 1.40 -46.22
C GLY A 370 -11.83 0.62 -44.94
N ASP A 371 -10.56 0.41 -44.61
CA ASP A 371 -10.19 -0.23 -43.34
C ASP A 371 -10.55 0.68 -42.14
N THR A 372 -10.93 0.06 -41.02
CA THR A 372 -11.21 0.78 -39.78
C THR A 372 -9.92 1.19 -39.07
N PHE A 373 -9.81 2.46 -38.73
CA PHE A 373 -8.67 3.02 -38.01
C PHE A 373 -8.88 2.89 -36.50
N TRP A 374 -8.09 2.03 -35.88
CA TRP A 374 -8.02 1.87 -34.44
C TRP A 374 -6.64 2.35 -33.95
N TYR A 375 -6.56 2.98 -32.79
CA TYR A 375 -5.28 3.41 -32.22
C TYR A 375 -5.28 3.38 -30.70
N GLY A 376 -4.07 3.37 -30.14
CA GLY A 376 -3.85 3.55 -28.70
C GLY A 376 -2.36 3.52 -28.32
N PRO A 377 -2.04 3.88 -27.07
CA PRO A 377 -0.66 4.06 -26.62
C PRO A 377 0.10 2.73 -26.43
N GLY A 378 -0.63 1.62 -26.29
CA GLY A 378 -0.05 0.31 -25.97
C GLY A 378 0.11 -0.60 -27.20
N PRO A 379 1.26 -1.28 -27.39
CA PRO A 379 1.50 -2.17 -28.54
C PRO A 379 0.56 -3.39 -28.58
N GLY A 380 0.00 -3.79 -27.44
CA GLY A 380 -0.99 -4.88 -27.34
C GLY A 380 -2.43 -4.45 -27.67
N GLY A 381 -2.65 -3.18 -28.03
CA GLY A 381 -3.98 -2.61 -28.26
C GLY A 381 -4.78 -2.40 -26.97
N PHE A 382 -4.14 -2.17 -25.83
CA PHE A 382 -4.86 -1.83 -24.60
C PHE A 382 -4.08 -0.78 -23.78
N PRO A 383 -4.75 0.28 -23.27
CA PRO A 383 -6.13 0.67 -23.59
C PRO A 383 -6.25 1.15 -25.05
N MET A 384 -7.43 0.98 -25.65
CA MET A 384 -7.74 1.60 -26.95
C MET A 384 -8.22 3.03 -26.71
N SER A 385 -7.73 3.99 -27.49
CA SER A 385 -8.15 5.40 -27.40
C SER A 385 -9.53 5.64 -28.04
N VAL A 386 -10.05 4.64 -28.75
CA VAL A 386 -11.35 4.63 -29.42
C VAL A 386 -12.13 3.37 -29.09
N GLY A 387 -13.45 3.49 -29.00
CA GLY A 387 -14.36 2.40 -28.64
C GLY A 387 -15.57 2.30 -29.55
N GLY A 388 -16.15 1.11 -29.63
CA GLY A 388 -17.45 0.89 -30.27
C GLY A 388 -17.49 1.15 -31.77
N LEU A 389 -16.34 1.13 -32.47
CA LEU A 389 -16.32 1.33 -33.92
C LEU A 389 -16.88 0.09 -34.63
N ALA A 390 -17.81 0.32 -35.55
CA ALA A 390 -18.29 -0.70 -36.47
C ALA A 390 -17.36 -0.84 -37.69
N GLY A 391 -17.40 -2.00 -38.34
CA GLY A 391 -16.82 -2.14 -39.68
C GLY A 391 -17.46 -1.16 -40.65
N PHE A 392 -16.67 -0.52 -41.51
CA PHE A 392 -17.22 0.37 -42.52
C PHE A 392 -17.79 -0.45 -43.69
N GLU A 393 -19.08 -0.31 -43.94
CA GLU A 393 -19.76 -0.91 -45.08
C GLU A 393 -20.12 0.19 -46.09
N GLY A 394 -19.35 0.30 -47.17
CA GLY A 394 -19.55 1.30 -48.22
C GLY A 394 -18.31 1.56 -49.07
N ASP A 395 -18.45 2.43 -50.08
CA ASP A 395 -17.32 2.91 -50.86
C ASP A 395 -16.61 4.05 -50.11
N PRO A 396 -15.32 3.89 -49.75
CA PRO A 396 -14.55 4.88 -48.99
C PRO A 396 -14.16 6.10 -49.83
N THR A 397 -14.46 6.11 -51.12
CA THR A 397 -14.20 7.25 -52.01
C THR A 397 -15.43 8.16 -52.19
N GLN A 398 -16.62 7.68 -51.82
CA GLN A 398 -17.87 8.43 -52.00
C GLN A 398 -18.16 9.33 -50.80
N THR A 399 -18.29 10.63 -51.05
CA THR A 399 -18.56 11.62 -49.99
C THR A 399 -19.94 11.46 -49.35
N VAL A 400 -20.91 10.86 -50.06
CA VAL A 400 -22.29 10.66 -49.60
C VAL A 400 -22.37 9.61 -48.49
N THR A 401 -21.66 8.49 -48.65
CA THR A 401 -21.60 7.41 -47.64
C THR A 401 -20.85 7.86 -46.39
N LEU A 402 -19.79 8.64 -46.55
CA LEU A 402 -18.95 9.13 -45.46
C LEU A 402 -19.59 10.26 -44.62
N ASN A 403 -20.57 10.98 -45.17
CA ASN A 403 -21.26 12.08 -44.48
C ASN A 403 -22.61 11.70 -43.88
N ASN A 404 -23.02 10.43 -44.00
CA ASN A 404 -24.29 9.98 -43.44
C ASN A 404 -24.25 10.07 -41.89
N PRO A 405 -25.08 10.91 -41.25
CA PRO A 405 -25.08 11.07 -39.79
C PRO A 405 -25.62 9.84 -39.07
N ASP A 406 -26.47 9.06 -39.75
CA ASP A 406 -27.12 7.86 -39.21
C ASP A 406 -26.28 6.58 -39.43
N ALA A 407 -25.13 6.71 -40.09
CA ALA A 407 -24.20 5.59 -40.28
C ALA A 407 -23.61 5.14 -38.93
N PRO A 408 -23.32 3.84 -38.77
CA PRO A 408 -22.71 3.33 -37.56
C PRO A 408 -21.36 4.01 -37.34
N ALA A 409 -21.08 4.33 -36.08
CA ALA A 409 -19.91 5.11 -35.71
C ALA A 409 -18.61 4.37 -36.09
N THR A 410 -17.76 4.99 -36.92
CA THR A 410 -16.51 4.37 -37.37
C THR A 410 -15.48 5.42 -37.75
N LEU A 411 -14.20 5.07 -37.62
CA LEU A 411 -13.08 5.84 -38.13
C LEU A 411 -12.55 5.08 -39.34
N VAL A 412 -12.67 5.69 -40.53
CA VAL A 412 -12.37 5.01 -41.79
C VAL A 412 -11.14 5.63 -42.41
N ILE A 413 -10.26 4.79 -42.92
CA ILE A 413 -9.13 5.23 -43.73
C ILE A 413 -9.66 5.49 -45.14
N THR A 414 -9.71 6.74 -45.58
CA THR A 414 -10.21 7.10 -46.92
C THR A 414 -9.12 7.03 -47.97
N GLU A 415 -7.88 7.32 -47.58
CA GLU A 415 -6.71 7.26 -48.45
C GLU A 415 -5.51 6.71 -47.66
N ALA A 416 -4.76 5.80 -48.27
CA ALA A 416 -3.56 5.21 -47.69
C ALA A 416 -2.42 5.25 -48.71
N ARG A 417 -1.37 6.05 -48.44
CA ARG A 417 -0.20 6.23 -49.30
C ARG A 417 1.09 5.93 -48.51
N ASP A 418 1.49 4.66 -48.48
CA ASP A 418 2.66 4.14 -47.74
C ASP A 418 2.71 4.63 -46.28
N ARG A 419 3.24 5.83 -46.03
CA ARG A 419 3.33 6.45 -44.69
C ARG A 419 2.24 7.46 -44.37
N ASP A 420 1.51 7.98 -45.35
CA ASP A 420 0.46 8.98 -45.13
C ASP A 420 -0.92 8.31 -45.16
N LEU A 421 -1.66 8.39 -44.05
CA LEU A 421 -3.05 7.93 -43.95
C LEU A 421 -3.98 9.12 -43.80
N THR A 422 -5.07 9.14 -44.56
CA THR A 422 -6.17 10.08 -44.33
C THR A 422 -7.30 9.33 -43.63
N VAL A 423 -7.60 9.74 -42.40
CA VAL A 423 -8.61 9.14 -41.54
C VAL A 423 -9.80 10.08 -41.45
N ARG A 424 -11.01 9.54 -41.58
CA ARG A 424 -12.25 10.30 -41.49
C ARG A 424 -13.19 9.71 -40.45
N SER A 425 -13.79 10.60 -39.67
CA SER A 425 -14.85 10.25 -38.73
C SER A 425 -16.20 10.13 -39.43
N VAL A 426 -16.84 8.97 -39.29
CA VAL A 426 -18.19 8.69 -39.81
C VAL A 426 -19.11 8.40 -38.62
N GLY A 427 -20.30 9.01 -38.61
CA GLY A 427 -21.19 8.97 -37.46
C GLY A 427 -20.59 9.65 -36.22
N ARG A 428 -20.85 9.11 -35.02
CA ARG A 428 -20.34 9.65 -33.75
C ARG A 428 -19.46 8.63 -33.01
N PRO A 429 -18.17 8.46 -33.41
CA PRO A 429 -17.27 7.52 -32.76
C PRO A 429 -16.99 7.91 -31.32
N ALA A 430 -16.94 6.90 -30.44
CA ALA A 430 -16.56 7.08 -29.05
C ALA A 430 -15.03 7.23 -28.96
N VAL A 431 -14.56 8.46 -29.11
CA VAL A 431 -13.14 8.82 -28.99
C VAL A 431 -12.85 9.29 -27.57
N PHE A 432 -12.08 8.50 -26.83
CA PHE A 432 -11.70 8.79 -25.45
C PHE A 432 -10.55 9.80 -25.41
N LEU A 433 -9.49 9.55 -26.18
CA LEU A 433 -8.32 10.42 -26.35
C LEU A 433 -8.06 10.67 -27.85
N PRO A 434 -7.68 11.89 -28.26
CA PRO A 434 -7.19 12.12 -29.62
C PRO A 434 -5.89 11.33 -29.89
N PRO A 435 -5.56 11.03 -31.16
CA PRO A 435 -4.31 10.34 -31.49
C PRO A 435 -3.12 11.28 -31.26
N GLU A 436 -2.11 10.77 -30.56
CA GLU A 436 -0.86 11.49 -30.29
C GLU A 436 0.33 10.84 -31.01
N ALA A 437 1.46 11.55 -31.07
CA ALA A 437 2.69 10.98 -31.59
C ALA A 437 3.10 9.74 -30.77
N ASP A 438 3.68 8.75 -31.45
CA ASP A 438 4.06 7.43 -30.93
C ASP A 438 2.90 6.48 -30.55
N ASP A 439 1.63 6.85 -30.79
CA ASP A 439 0.51 5.91 -30.70
C ASP A 439 0.65 4.76 -31.71
N TYR A 440 0.23 3.56 -31.30
CA TYR A 440 0.18 2.38 -32.17
C TYR A 440 -1.13 2.36 -32.96
N VAL A 441 -1.02 2.10 -34.26
CA VAL A 441 -2.15 1.96 -35.18
C VAL A 441 -2.51 0.48 -35.35
N PHE A 442 -3.81 0.19 -35.32
CA PHE A 442 -4.40 -1.13 -35.48
C PHE A 442 -5.53 -1.08 -36.51
N LEU A 443 -5.81 -2.22 -37.16
CA LEU A 443 -6.92 -2.35 -38.12
C LEU A 443 -8.12 -3.13 -37.55
N ALA A 444 -7.96 -3.71 -36.36
CA ALA A 444 -8.95 -4.54 -35.73
C ALA A 444 -9.09 -4.18 -34.24
N PRO A 445 -10.27 -4.42 -33.64
CA PRO A 445 -10.45 -4.27 -32.21
C PRO A 445 -9.58 -5.29 -31.45
N THR A 446 -9.16 -4.90 -30.25
CA THR A 446 -8.31 -5.73 -29.39
C THR A 446 -9.05 -6.96 -28.92
N ARG A 447 -8.44 -8.13 -29.11
CA ARG A 447 -9.00 -9.40 -28.64
C ARG A 447 -8.59 -9.64 -27.20
N VAL A 448 -9.57 -9.85 -26.34
CA VAL A 448 -9.37 -10.13 -24.91
C VAL A 448 -9.50 -11.64 -24.66
N ARG A 449 -8.51 -12.23 -24.02
CA ARG A 449 -8.57 -13.65 -23.59
C ARG A 449 -9.11 -13.73 -22.16
N PRO A 450 -10.39 -14.12 -21.94
CA PRO A 450 -11.05 -13.97 -20.64
C PRO A 450 -10.39 -14.80 -19.53
N LEU A 451 -9.86 -16.00 -19.86
CA LEU A 451 -9.18 -16.86 -18.88
C LEU A 451 -7.86 -16.23 -18.38
N VAL A 452 -7.07 -15.68 -19.30
CA VAL A 452 -5.81 -15.01 -18.96
C VAL A 452 -6.08 -13.70 -18.22
N LEU A 453 -7.11 -12.96 -18.64
CA LEU A 453 -7.56 -11.76 -17.94
C LEU A 453 -7.99 -12.08 -16.51
N GLY A 454 -8.75 -13.15 -16.29
CA GLY A 454 -9.15 -13.61 -14.96
C GLY A 454 -7.95 -13.96 -14.09
N ALA A 455 -6.97 -14.70 -14.63
CA ALA A 455 -5.74 -15.01 -13.91
C ALA A 455 -4.92 -13.75 -13.58
N TRP A 456 -4.81 -12.82 -14.52
CA TRP A 456 -4.12 -11.53 -14.32
C TRP A 456 -4.80 -10.65 -13.26
N ALA A 457 -6.14 -10.67 -13.19
CA ALA A 457 -6.90 -9.90 -12.23
C ALA A 457 -6.79 -10.42 -10.78
N VAL A 458 -6.49 -11.70 -10.57
CA VAL A 458 -6.32 -12.29 -9.22
C VAL A 458 -4.98 -11.91 -8.60
N ILE A 459 -3.93 -11.80 -9.42
CA ILE A 459 -2.60 -11.46 -8.94
C ILE A 459 -2.54 -9.94 -8.71
N PRO A 460 -2.00 -9.47 -7.57
CA PRO A 460 -1.74 -8.05 -7.41
C PRO A 460 -0.88 -7.50 -8.53
N ASN A 461 -1.12 -6.25 -8.84
CA ASN A 461 -0.29 -5.51 -9.76
C ASN A 461 0.26 -4.28 -9.04
N MET A 462 1.33 -4.52 -8.29
CA MET A 462 2.11 -3.51 -7.58
C MET A 462 2.68 -2.43 -8.53
N HIS A 463 2.79 -2.71 -9.84
CA HIS A 463 3.25 -1.71 -10.82
C HIS A 463 2.29 -0.53 -10.92
N PHE A 464 0.98 -0.71 -10.69
CA PHE A 464 0.02 0.41 -10.64
C PHE A 464 0.25 1.38 -9.47
N PHE A 465 0.88 0.93 -8.39
CA PHE A 465 1.26 1.80 -7.28
C PHE A 465 2.65 2.41 -7.47
N TRP A 466 3.45 1.83 -8.38
CA TRP A 466 4.80 2.28 -8.71
C TRP A 466 4.75 3.36 -9.80
N LEU A 467 4.37 4.57 -9.40
CA LEU A 467 4.21 5.71 -10.33
C LEU A 467 5.51 6.44 -10.66
N LEU A 468 6.66 5.85 -10.31
CA LEU A 468 7.97 6.45 -10.56
C LEU A 468 8.24 6.65 -12.05
N ASP A 469 7.84 5.70 -12.89
CA ASP A 469 8.03 5.78 -14.34
C ASP A 469 7.39 7.06 -14.90
N ALA A 470 6.15 7.38 -14.46
CA ALA A 470 5.42 8.57 -14.86
C ALA A 470 6.10 9.87 -14.41
N VAL A 471 6.49 9.94 -13.12
CA VAL A 471 7.25 11.09 -12.58
C VAL A 471 8.54 11.31 -13.36
N SER A 472 9.21 10.21 -13.71
CA SER A 472 10.51 10.23 -14.38
C SER A 472 10.47 10.50 -15.88
N GLN A 473 9.28 10.47 -16.48
CA GLN A 473 9.01 10.81 -17.88
C GLN A 473 8.32 12.17 -18.02
N ASN A 474 8.24 12.94 -16.93
CA ASN A 474 7.53 14.21 -16.86
C ASN A 474 6.03 14.11 -17.23
N VAL A 475 5.42 12.95 -16.97
CA VAL A 475 4.00 12.73 -17.21
C VAL A 475 3.24 13.08 -15.94
N GLU A 476 2.40 14.12 -16.01
CA GLU A 476 1.61 14.56 -14.86
C GLU A 476 0.65 13.47 -14.37
N ILE A 477 0.78 13.10 -13.09
CA ILE A 477 -0.12 12.13 -12.47
C ILE A 477 -1.46 12.81 -12.16
N LYS A 478 -2.45 12.56 -13.01
CA LYS A 478 -3.82 13.06 -12.82
C LYS A 478 -4.42 12.52 -11.51
N ALA A 479 -5.08 13.38 -10.74
CA ALA A 479 -5.75 12.99 -9.48
C ALA A 479 -6.79 11.85 -9.66
N GLY A 480 -7.45 11.79 -10.83
CA GLY A 480 -8.38 10.70 -11.17
C GLY A 480 -7.69 9.33 -11.21
N HIS A 481 -6.44 9.25 -11.66
CA HIS A 481 -5.66 8.02 -11.67
C HIS A 481 -5.39 7.53 -10.23
N VAL A 482 -5.01 8.45 -9.34
CA VAL A 482 -4.78 8.16 -7.91
C VAL A 482 -6.04 7.63 -7.24
N GLY A 483 -7.21 8.21 -7.57
CA GLY A 483 -8.50 7.71 -7.10
C GLY A 483 -8.78 6.26 -7.55
N LEU A 484 -8.43 5.93 -8.80
CA LEU A 484 -8.55 4.55 -9.31
C LEU A 484 -7.58 3.59 -8.61
N VAL A 485 -6.32 4.02 -8.37
CA VAL A 485 -5.32 3.24 -7.63
C VAL A 485 -5.79 2.99 -6.19
N LEU A 486 -6.41 3.99 -5.54
CA LEU A 486 -6.99 3.85 -4.21
C LEU A 486 -8.13 2.81 -4.20
N VAL A 487 -9.07 2.91 -5.15
CA VAL A 487 -10.18 1.94 -5.27
C VAL A 487 -9.65 0.54 -5.54
N TYR A 488 -8.67 0.40 -6.43
CA TYR A 488 -8.00 -0.87 -6.73
C TYR A 488 -7.35 -1.47 -5.48
N GLY A 489 -6.58 -0.67 -4.72
CA GLY A 489 -5.95 -1.11 -3.48
C GLY A 489 -6.95 -1.52 -2.40
N LEU A 490 -8.05 -0.79 -2.24
CA LEU A 490 -9.12 -1.14 -1.30
C LEU A 490 -9.82 -2.45 -1.68
N PHE A 491 -10.15 -2.63 -2.96
CA PHE A 491 -10.75 -3.86 -3.47
C PHE A 491 -9.82 -5.04 -3.24
N GLN A 492 -8.53 -4.85 -3.52
CA GLN A 492 -7.53 -5.89 -3.34
C GLN A 492 -7.30 -6.25 -1.86
N ALA A 493 -7.16 -5.26 -0.99
CA ALA A 493 -7.08 -5.49 0.44
C ALA A 493 -8.33 -6.24 0.93
N GLY A 494 -9.53 -5.84 0.47
CA GLY A 494 -10.78 -6.53 0.76
C GLY A 494 -10.80 -7.99 0.32
N ALA A 495 -10.29 -8.30 -0.88
CA ALA A 495 -10.19 -9.67 -1.39
C ALA A 495 -9.26 -10.54 -0.53
N PHE A 496 -8.08 -10.03 -0.14
CA PHE A 496 -7.17 -10.75 0.75
C PHE A 496 -7.71 -10.87 2.18
N LEU A 497 -8.46 -9.89 2.67
CA LEU A 497 -9.13 -10.00 3.97
C LEU A 497 -10.27 -11.02 3.93
N ALA A 498 -11.03 -11.10 2.84
CA ALA A 498 -12.02 -12.16 2.66
C ALA A 498 -11.35 -13.54 2.67
N LEU A 499 -10.21 -13.68 1.97
CA LEU A 499 -9.38 -14.89 2.04
C LEU A 499 -8.90 -15.17 3.47
N ALA A 500 -8.41 -14.16 4.19
CA ALA A 500 -7.98 -14.30 5.58
C ALA A 500 -9.12 -14.82 6.48
N VAL A 501 -10.33 -14.29 6.31
CA VAL A 501 -11.53 -14.74 7.04
C VAL A 501 -11.86 -16.20 6.72
N VAL A 502 -11.83 -16.59 5.44
CA VAL A 502 -12.08 -17.99 5.03
C VAL A 502 -11.03 -18.94 5.60
N LEU A 503 -9.75 -18.55 5.55
CA LEU A 503 -8.65 -19.34 6.09
C LEU A 503 -8.76 -19.46 7.61
N PHE A 504 -9.17 -18.40 8.29
CA PHE A 504 -9.37 -18.36 9.74
C PHE A 504 -10.60 -19.17 10.18
N GLN A 505 -11.67 -19.21 9.37
CA GLN A 505 -12.86 -20.03 9.66
C GLN A 505 -12.54 -21.53 9.69
N LYS A 506 -11.76 -21.99 8.71
CA LYS A 506 -11.36 -23.40 8.55
C LYS A 506 -10.22 -23.84 9.46
N ARG A 507 -9.75 -22.98 10.38
CA ARG A 507 -8.72 -23.36 11.35
C ARG A 507 -9.45 -23.79 12.63
N ASP A 508 -9.44 -25.07 12.91
CA ASP A 508 -9.91 -25.57 14.20
C ASP A 508 -9.00 -24.98 15.27
N VAL A 509 -9.58 -24.17 16.14
CA VAL A 509 -8.86 -23.47 17.20
C VAL A 509 -8.71 -24.35 18.45
N GLY A 510 -9.01 -25.66 18.33
CA GLY A 510 -9.03 -26.65 19.41
C GLY A 510 -7.66 -27.01 19.95
#